data_AF-A0A3B8ULR1-F1
#
_entry.id   AF-A0A3B8ULR1-F1
#
_cell.length_a   1.000
_cell.length_b   1.000
_cell.length_c   1.000
_cell.angle_alpha   90.00
_cell.angle_beta   90.00
_cell.angle_gamma   90.00
#
_symmetry.space_group_name_H-M   'P 1'
#
loop_
_entity.id
_entity.type
_entity.pdbx_description
1 polymer ?
#
loop_
_entity_poly.entity_id
_entity_poly.type
_entity_poly.pdbx_seq_one_letter_code
_entity_poly.pdbx_strand_id
1 'polypeptide(L)' 'AEAAEKGGFEHFMMKEIHEQPKAVKDTLNSVIKNGSIDLSSLEITDDEIKDFEQIYIVACGSA' A
#
# COMPACT_ATOMS: atom_id res chain seq x y z
N ALA A 1 -2.13 18.13 10.88
CA ALA A 1 -3.33 17.52 10.30
C ALA A 1 -3.50 18.11 8.90
N GLU A 2 -3.16 17.35 7.86
CA GLU A 2 -3.53 17.73 6.49
C GLU A 2 -5.02 17.41 6.33
N ALA A 3 -5.84 18.43 6.09
CA ALA A 3 -7.23 18.21 5.72
C ALA A 3 -7.27 17.61 4.31
N ALA A 4 -8.16 16.63 4.10
CA ALA A 4 -8.37 16.11 2.75
C ALA A 4 -8.98 17.21 1.87
N GLU A 5 -8.26 17.61 0.83
CA GLU A 5 -8.75 18.57 -0.15
C GLU A 5 -9.37 17.84 -1.34
N LYS A 6 -10.46 18.40 -1.88
CA LYS A 6 -11.11 17.87 -3.09
C LYS A 6 -10.24 18.01 -4.35
N GLY A 7 -9.19 18.83 -4.33
CA GLY A 7 -8.21 18.93 -5.42
C GLY A 7 -8.80 19.30 -6.78
N GLY A 8 -9.91 20.04 -6.83
CA GLY A 8 -10.61 20.42 -8.05
C GLY A 8 -11.69 19.44 -8.53
N PHE A 9 -11.92 18.32 -7.83
CA PHE A 9 -13.00 17.39 -8.12
C PHE A 9 -14.31 17.76 -7.39
N GLU A 10 -15.44 17.38 -7.97
CA GLU A 10 -16.77 17.63 -7.39
C GLU A 10 -16.99 16.84 -6.07
N HIS A 11 -16.49 15.60 -6.04
CA HIS A 11 -16.62 14.67 -4.91
C HIS A 11 -15.28 14.07 -4.51
N PHE A 12 -15.12 13.76 -3.22
CA PHE A 12 -13.92 13.09 -2.70
C PHE A 12 -13.69 11.73 -3.34
N MET A 13 -14.75 10.92 -3.48
CA MET A 13 -14.65 9.61 -4.12
C MET A 13 -14.15 9.71 -5.57
N MET A 14 -14.58 10.73 -6.31
CA MET A 14 -14.09 10.99 -7.67
C MET A 14 -12.59 11.32 -7.67
N LYS A 15 -12.14 12.16 -6.72
CA LYS A 15 -10.71 12.45 -6.53
C LYS A 15 -9.93 11.17 -6.23
N GLU A 16 -10.37 10.39 -5.25
CA GLU A 16 -9.70 9.16 -4.81
C GLU A 16 -9.57 8.14 -5.94
N ILE A 17 -10.61 7.98 -6.78
CA ILE A 17 -10.55 7.13 -7.98
C ILE A 17 -9.46 7.63 -8.95
N HIS A 18 -9.34 8.94 -9.16
CA HIS A 18 -8.32 9.51 -10.05
C HIS A 18 -6.91 9.50 -9.42
N GLU A 19 -6.81 9.46 -8.10
CA GLU A 19 -5.53 9.35 -7.38
C GLU A 19 -4.98 7.92 -7.35
N GLN A 20 -5.78 6.90 -7.70
CA GLN A 20 -5.36 5.49 -7.68
C GLN A 20 -4.04 5.20 -8.41
N PRO A 21 -3.75 5.73 -9.63
CA PRO A 21 -2.48 5.46 -10.29
C PRO A 21 -1.27 5.95 -9.50
N LYS A 22 -1.41 7.10 -8.83
CA LYS A 22 -0.38 7.63 -7.94
C LYS A 22 -0.29 6.77 -6.67
N ALA A 23 -1.41 6.44 -6.04
CA ALA A 23 -1.44 5.61 -4.84
C ALA A 23 -0.77 4.25 -5.05
N VAL A 24 -1.04 3.59 -6.18
CA VAL A 24 -0.39 2.33 -6.56
C VAL A 24 1.11 2.52 -6.76
N LYS A 25 1.52 3.56 -7.50
CA LYS A 25 2.93 3.87 -7.72
C LYS A 25 3.67 4.15 -6.42
N ASP A 26 3.10 4.95 -5.54
CA ASP A 26 3.70 5.33 -4.26
C ASP A 26 3.80 4.11 -3.33
N THR A 27 2.77 3.24 -3.30
CA THR A 27 2.80 1.97 -2.56
C THR A 27 3.92 1.07 -3.05
N LEU A 28 4.07 0.88 -4.36
CA LEU A 28 5.15 0.05 -4.92
C LEU A 28 6.54 0.65 -4.65
N ASN A 29 6.70 1.97 -4.82
CA ASN A 29 7.96 2.65 -4.57
C ASN A 29 8.40 2.58 -3.09
N SER A 30 7.46 2.36 -2.16
CA SER A 30 7.80 2.19 -0.74
C SER A 30 8.56 0.89 -0.44
N VAL A 31 8.46 -0.11 -1.33
CA VAL A 31 9.06 -1.45 -1.16
C VAL A 31 9.96 -1.86 -2.32
N ILE A 32 10.09 -1.07 -3.39
CA ILE A 32 11.01 -1.39 -4.48
C ILE A 32 12.31 -0.60 -4.31
N LYS A 33 13.44 -1.32 -4.20
CA LYS A 33 14.78 -0.73 -4.25
C LYS A 33 15.61 -1.41 -5.33
N ASN A 34 16.27 -0.62 -6.18
CA ASN A 34 17.13 -1.10 -7.27
C ASN A 34 16.45 -2.13 -8.21
N GLY A 35 15.13 -1.99 -8.43
CA GLY A 35 14.35 -2.86 -9.32
C GLY A 35 13.88 -4.18 -8.69
N SER A 36 14.15 -4.40 -7.40
CA SER A 36 13.70 -5.58 -6.66
C SER A 36 12.84 -5.17 -5.47
N ILE A 37 11.98 -6.10 -5.03
CA ILE A 37 11.23 -5.93 -3.78
C ILE A 37 12.22 -6.04 -2.61
N ASP A 38 12.15 -5.06 -1.71
CA ASP A 38 12.91 -4.95 -0.48
C ASP A 38 11.92 -4.72 0.67
N LEU A 39 11.76 -5.74 1.50
CA LEU A 39 10.87 -5.74 2.66
C LEU A 39 11.61 -5.43 3.96
N SER A 40 12.87 -4.97 3.92
CA SER A 40 13.67 -4.65 5.12
C SER A 40 13.03 -3.61 6.04
N SER A 41 12.08 -2.83 5.54
CA SER A 41 11.30 -1.87 6.32
C SER A 41 10.19 -2.50 7.17
N LEU A 42 9.84 -3.76 6.94
CA LEU A 42 8.74 -4.45 7.63
C LEU A 42 9.13 -5.02 9.00
N GLU A 43 10.39 -4.84 9.44
CA GLU A 43 10.91 -5.40 10.69
C GLU A 43 10.75 -6.93 10.81
N ILE A 44 10.68 -7.63 9.65
CA ILE A 44 10.61 -9.09 9.54
C ILE A 44 11.81 -9.54 8.71
N THR A 45 12.52 -10.56 9.18
CA THR A 45 13.68 -11.12 8.49
C THR A 45 13.27 -12.11 7.39
N ASP A 46 14.15 -12.30 6.41
CA ASP A 46 13.93 -13.28 5.34
C ASP A 46 13.78 -14.71 5.89
N ASP A 47 14.45 -15.05 6.98
CA ASP A 47 14.37 -16.39 7.57
C ASP A 47 13.03 -16.61 8.29
N GLU A 48 12.52 -15.60 9.01
CA GLU A 48 11.17 -15.65 9.58
C GLU A 48 10.10 -15.81 8.48
N ILE A 49 10.24 -15.11 7.34
CA ILE A 49 9.30 -15.25 6.22
C ILE A 49 9.35 -16.67 5.63
N LYS A 50 10.55 -17.26 5.50
CA LYS A 50 10.71 -18.62 4.96
C LYS A 50 10.13 -19.69 5.88
N ASP A 51 10.11 -19.43 7.18
CA ASP A 51 9.60 -20.36 8.20
C ASP A 51 8.06 -20.31 8.33
N PHE A 52 7.37 -19.40 7.64
CA PHE A 52 5.90 -19.35 7.65
C PHE A 52 5.30 -20.56 6.92
N GLU A 53 4.67 -21.45 7.67
CA GLU A 53 3.96 -22.62 7.13
C GLU A 53 2.49 -22.32 6.77
N GLN A 54 1.90 -21.26 7.34
CA GLN A 54 0.49 -20.94 7.16
C GLN A 54 0.22 -19.44 7.28
N ILE A 55 -0.64 -18.92 6.40
CA ILE A 55 -1.11 -17.52 6.41
C ILE A 55 -2.63 -17.51 6.56
N TYR A 56 -3.13 -16.80 7.57
CA TYR A 56 -4.56 -16.55 7.76
C TYR A 56 -4.87 -15.09 7.43
N ILE A 57 -5.78 -14.86 6.49
CA ILE A 57 -6.24 -13.53 6.11
C ILE A 57 -7.68 -13.39 6.56
N VAL A 58 -7.94 -12.44 7.45
CA VAL A 58 -9.27 -12.16 8.01
C VAL A 58 -9.65 -10.72 7.65
N ALA A 59 -10.80 -10.54 7.01
CA ALA A 59 -11.27 -9.25 6.51
C ALA A 59 -12.81 -9.16 6.52
N CYS A 60 -13.34 -7.94 6.36
CA CYS A 60 -14.76 -7.67 6.17
C CYS A 60 -14.97 -6.41 5.29
N GLY A 61 -16.13 -6.29 4.64
CA GLY A 61 -16.42 -5.12 3.81
C GLY A 61 -15.48 -5.00 2.61
N SER A 62 -15.00 -3.79 2.31
CA SER A 62 -14.20 -3.48 1.11
C SER A 62 -12.71 -3.84 1.18
N ALA A 63 -12.26 -4.51 2.24
CA ALA A 63 -10.85 -4.88 2.45
C ALA A 63 -10.44 -6.14 1.67
#